data_AF-A0A4W3GQ36-F1
#
_entry.id   AF-A0A4W3GQ36-F1
#
_cell.length_a   1.000
_cell.length_b   1.000
_cell.length_c   1.000
_cell.angle_alpha   90.00
_cell.angle_beta   90.00
_cell.angle_gamma   90.00
#
_symmetry.space_group_name_H-M   'P 1'
#
loop_
_entity.id
_entity.type
_entity.pdbx_description
1 polymer ?
#
loop_
_entity_poly.entity_id
_entity_poly.type
_entity_poly.pdbx_seq_one_letter_code
_entity_poly.pdbx_strand_id
1 'polypeptide(L)'
;MELSKREGWYFGGKLVRGAYMLQERKRSREIGYEDPINDGYNATTDMFHKCLNYILEEIKSTRKPSVMVASHNEESVTFTLRRMQELNLEPSERKVYFGQLLGMCDQLSFPLGQAGYPVYKYMPYGPVDDVLPYLSRRAQENKSVMGGSRLEQTLLWKEMKRRILNREVFYQPVY
;
A
#
# COMPACT_ATOMS: atom_id res chain seq x y z
N MET A 1 9.05 -5.73 -17.18
CA MET A 1 10.41 -5.16 -17.17
C MET A 1 11.20 -5.53 -18.42
N GLU A 2 11.21 -6.78 -18.88
CA GLU A 2 11.91 -7.14 -20.14
C GLU A 2 11.48 -6.31 -21.36
N LEU A 3 10.18 -6.07 -21.54
CA LEU A 3 9.70 -5.19 -22.62
C LEU A 3 10.24 -3.77 -22.50
N SER A 4 10.32 -3.21 -21.29
CA SER A 4 10.85 -1.85 -21.08
C SER A 4 12.35 -1.77 -21.39
N LYS A 5 13.10 -2.85 -21.13
CA LYS A 5 14.52 -2.96 -21.48
C LYS A 5 14.71 -2.96 -23.00
N ARG A 6 13.88 -3.70 -23.75
CA ARG A 6 13.94 -3.80 -25.22
C ARG A 6 13.57 -2.48 -25.90
N GLU A 7 12.53 -1.83 -25.40
CA GLU A 7 11.94 -0.63 -26.01
C GLU A 7 12.53 0.69 -25.48
N GLY A 8 13.44 0.64 -24.51
CA GLY A 8 14.18 1.82 -24.03
C GLY A 8 13.42 2.78 -23.11
N TRP A 9 12.25 2.40 -22.59
CA TRP A 9 11.48 3.21 -21.62
C TRP A 9 11.63 2.71 -20.17
N TYR A 10 11.28 3.56 -19.20
CA TYR A 10 11.39 3.22 -17.78
C TYR A 10 10.11 2.57 -17.28
N PHE A 11 10.25 1.39 -16.69
CA PHE A 11 9.11 0.67 -16.11
C PHE A 11 8.64 1.36 -14.82
N GLY A 12 7.37 1.71 -14.75
CA GLY A 12 6.69 2.12 -13.53
C GLY A 12 5.54 1.15 -13.22
N GLY A 13 5.51 0.59 -12.02
CA GLY A 13 4.47 -0.36 -11.63
C GLY A 13 3.78 0.02 -10.31
N LYS A 14 2.45 -0.04 -10.26
CA LYS A 14 1.71 -0.01 -8.99
C LYS A 14 1.38 -1.43 -8.57
N LEU A 15 2.04 -1.90 -7.52
CA LEU A 15 1.83 -3.22 -6.97
C LEU A 15 0.72 -3.19 -5.92
N VAL A 16 -0.33 -3.99 -6.13
CA VAL A 16 -1.47 -4.18 -5.22
C VAL A 16 -1.71 -5.68 -5.03
N ARG A 17 -2.38 -6.09 -3.95
CA ARG A 17 -2.85 -7.48 -3.78
C ARG A 17 -4.04 -7.82 -4.70
N GLY A 18 -4.87 -6.83 -5.02
CA GLY A 18 -6.08 -7.00 -5.82
C GLY A 18 -7.34 -6.56 -5.07
N ALA A 19 -8.40 -6.22 -5.81
CA ALA A 19 -9.67 -5.71 -5.27
C ALA A 19 -10.90 -6.56 -5.63
N TYR A 20 -10.71 -7.65 -6.39
CA TYR A 20 -11.79 -8.41 -7.03
C TYR A 20 -11.74 -9.91 -6.71
N MET A 21 -11.03 -10.31 -5.65
CA MET A 21 -10.77 -11.73 -5.34
C MET A 21 -12.06 -12.57 -5.27
N LEU A 22 -13.08 -12.09 -4.56
CA LEU A 22 -14.36 -12.82 -4.44
C LEU A 22 -15.12 -12.88 -5.77
N GLN A 23 -15.05 -11.81 -6.57
CA GLN A 23 -15.74 -11.71 -7.85
C GLN A 23 -15.10 -12.64 -8.89
N GLU A 24 -13.76 -12.67 -8.99
CA GLU A 24 -13.05 -13.57 -9.90
C GLU A 24 -13.27 -15.03 -9.54
N ARG A 25 -13.22 -15.37 -8.25
CA ARG A 25 -13.53 -16.73 -7.78
C ARG A 25 -14.96 -17.16 -8.07
N LYS A 26 -15.93 -16.23 -7.97
CA LYS A 26 -17.32 -16.51 -8.32
C LYS A 26 -17.45 -16.75 -9.83
N ARG A 27 -16.82 -15.89 -10.63
CA ARG A 27 -16.84 -15.96 -12.09
C ARG A 27 -16.18 -17.24 -12.63
N SER A 28 -15.05 -17.67 -12.06
CA SER A 28 -14.37 -18.91 -12.46
C SER A 28 -15.25 -20.14 -12.27
N ARG A 29 -15.99 -20.22 -11.15
CA ARG A 29 -16.98 -21.27 -10.89
C ARG A 29 -18.19 -21.23 -11.83
N GLU A 30 -18.68 -20.04 -12.17
CA GLU A 30 -19.85 -19.87 -13.05
C GLU A 30 -19.54 -20.25 -14.51
N ILE A 31 -18.35 -19.90 -15.00
CA ILE A 31 -17.93 -20.14 -16.39
C ILE A 31 -17.22 -21.50 -16.54
N GLY A 32 -16.63 -22.03 -15.46
CA GLY A 32 -15.95 -23.32 -15.45
C GLY A 32 -14.48 -23.26 -15.89
N TYR A 33 -13.77 -22.16 -15.63
CA TYR A 33 -12.32 -22.06 -15.86
C TYR A 33 -11.54 -22.10 -14.54
N GLU A 34 -10.23 -22.32 -14.64
CA GLU A 34 -9.32 -22.34 -13.49
C GLU A 34 -9.38 -21.02 -12.71
N ASP A 35 -9.41 -21.11 -11.38
CA ASP A 35 -9.44 -19.95 -10.51
C ASP A 35 -8.11 -19.16 -10.62
N PRO A 36 -8.11 -17.92 -11.13
CA PRO A 36 -6.86 -17.17 -11.34
C PRO A 36 -6.31 -16.59 -10.03
N ILE A 37 -7.03 -16.76 -8.92
CA ILE A 37 -6.73 -16.13 -7.64
C ILE A 37 -5.94 -17.10 -6.74
N ASN A 38 -4.80 -16.65 -6.23
CA ASN A 38 -4.02 -17.37 -5.20
C ASN A 38 -4.92 -17.89 -4.07
N ASP A 39 -4.64 -19.11 -3.59
CA ASP A 39 -5.45 -19.88 -2.63
C ASP A 39 -5.96 -19.12 -1.40
N GLY A 40 -5.21 -18.13 -0.92
CA GLY A 40 -5.65 -17.30 0.17
C GLY A 40 -4.80 -16.05 0.39
N TYR A 41 -5.06 -15.40 1.52
CA TYR A 41 -4.39 -14.17 1.91
C TYR A 41 -2.87 -14.34 2.05
N ASN A 42 -2.41 -15.43 2.68
CA ASN A 42 -0.98 -15.70 2.87
C ASN A 42 -0.29 -15.94 1.52
N ALA A 43 -0.83 -16.82 0.68
CA ALA A 43 -0.28 -17.06 -0.66
C ALA A 43 -0.24 -15.79 -1.53
N THR A 44 -1.26 -14.93 -1.41
CA THR A 44 -1.28 -13.62 -2.07
C THR A 44 -0.20 -12.69 -1.52
N THR A 45 0.03 -12.72 -0.21
CA THR A 45 1.07 -11.92 0.45
C THR A 45 2.46 -12.37 0.04
N ASP A 46 2.71 -13.68 0.01
CA ASP A 46 3.98 -14.25 -0.43
C ASP A 46 4.28 -13.89 -1.89
N MET A 47 3.26 -13.99 -2.77
CA MET A 47 3.40 -13.57 -4.16
C MET A 47 3.67 -12.07 -4.27
N PHE A 48 2.96 -11.24 -3.50
CA PHE A 48 3.19 -9.79 -3.44
C PHE A 48 4.64 -9.47 -3.03
N HIS A 49 5.16 -10.10 -1.97
CA HIS A 49 6.54 -9.91 -1.52
C HIS A 49 7.56 -10.41 -2.54
N LYS A 50 7.32 -11.54 -3.20
CA LYS A 50 8.17 -12.05 -4.30
C LYS A 50 8.25 -11.06 -5.46
N CYS A 51 7.10 -10.57 -5.94
CA CYS A 51 7.07 -9.58 -7.02
C CYS A 51 7.75 -8.28 -6.62
N LEU A 52 7.49 -7.79 -5.39
CA LEU A 52 8.14 -6.60 -4.87
C LEU A 52 9.65 -6.76 -4.81
N ASN A 53 10.14 -7.88 -4.27
CA ASN A 53 11.56 -8.16 -4.15
C ASN A 53 12.25 -8.13 -5.52
N TYR A 54 11.66 -8.78 -6.51
CA TYR A 54 12.17 -8.77 -7.88
C TYR A 54 12.28 -7.35 -8.45
N ILE A 55 11.27 -6.51 -8.24
CA ILE A 55 11.33 -5.11 -8.69
C ILE A 55 12.39 -4.31 -7.93
N LEU A 56 12.52 -4.49 -6.61
CA LEU A 56 13.53 -3.78 -5.81
C LEU A 56 14.96 -4.17 -6.21
N GLU A 57 15.22 -5.43 -6.51
CA GLU A 57 16.52 -5.90 -7.01
C GLU A 57 16.85 -5.30 -8.38
N GLU A 58 15.87 -5.21 -9.28
CA GLU A 58 16.04 -4.55 -10.58
C GLU A 58 16.26 -3.03 -10.45
N ILE A 59 15.57 -2.39 -9.48
CA ILE A 59 15.82 -0.99 -9.11
C ILE A 59 17.27 -0.83 -8.64
N LYS A 60 17.74 -1.69 -7.72
CA LYS A 60 19.11 -1.64 -7.23
C LYS A 60 20.12 -1.78 -8.36
N SER A 61 19.90 -2.73 -9.26
CA SER A 61 20.82 -3.05 -10.34
C SER A 61 20.89 -1.96 -11.40
N THR A 62 19.75 -1.44 -11.85
CA THR A 62 19.69 -0.58 -13.05
C THR A 62 19.27 0.86 -12.78
N ARG A 63 18.65 1.13 -11.62
CA ARG A 63 18.00 2.40 -11.25
C ARG A 63 16.93 2.89 -12.25
N LYS A 64 16.50 2.06 -13.20
CA LYS A 64 15.49 2.42 -14.22
C LYS A 64 14.05 2.23 -13.76
N PRO A 65 13.68 1.10 -13.12
CA PRO A 65 12.31 0.88 -12.70
C PRO A 65 11.90 1.81 -11.55
N SER A 66 10.59 1.97 -11.37
CA SER A 66 9.99 2.52 -10.16
C SER A 66 8.76 1.71 -9.77
N VAL A 67 8.46 1.69 -8.47
CA VAL A 67 7.33 0.93 -7.92
C VAL A 67 6.55 1.74 -6.91
N MET A 68 5.23 1.71 -7.04
CA MET A 68 4.31 2.11 -5.99
C MET A 68 3.84 0.87 -5.23
N VAL A 69 4.25 0.75 -3.98
CA VAL A 69 3.80 -0.27 -3.03
C VAL A 69 2.46 0.19 -2.46
N ALA A 70 1.36 -0.27 -3.07
CA ALA A 70 0.02 0.14 -2.68
C ALA A 70 -0.57 -0.84 -1.66
N SER A 71 -0.35 -0.55 -0.36
CA SER A 71 -0.75 -1.42 0.75
C SER A 71 -1.06 -0.65 2.03
N HIS A 72 -2.07 -1.13 2.75
CA HIS A 72 -2.44 -0.71 4.11
C HIS A 72 -1.91 -1.66 5.19
N ASN A 73 -1.31 -2.78 4.79
CA ASN A 73 -0.84 -3.79 5.71
C ASN A 73 0.57 -3.41 6.21
N GLU A 74 0.67 -3.18 7.52
CA GLU A 74 1.90 -2.77 8.21
C GLU A 74 3.06 -3.72 7.93
N GLU A 75 2.83 -5.03 7.98
CA GLU A 75 3.85 -6.04 7.68
C GLU A 75 4.46 -5.88 6.28
N SER A 76 3.64 -5.61 5.27
CA SER A 76 4.13 -5.39 3.90
C SER A 76 4.89 -4.07 3.75
N VAL A 77 4.47 -3.04 4.48
CA VAL A 77 5.20 -1.77 4.54
C VAL A 77 6.56 -1.98 5.21
N THR A 78 6.60 -2.62 6.37
CA THR A 78 7.82 -2.95 7.11
C THR A 78 8.76 -3.84 6.30
N PHE A 79 8.23 -4.86 5.61
CA PHE A 79 9.00 -5.68 4.67
C PHE A 79 9.67 -4.82 3.60
N THR A 80 8.93 -3.87 3.00
CA THR A 80 9.45 -2.97 1.98
C THR A 80 10.59 -2.11 2.54
N LEU A 81 10.40 -1.49 3.70
CA LEU A 81 11.41 -0.67 4.36
C LEU A 81 12.68 -1.46 4.65
N ARG A 82 12.55 -2.67 5.20
CA ARG A 82 13.68 -3.57 5.46
C ARG A 82 14.44 -3.90 4.18
N ARG A 83 13.72 -4.26 3.10
CA ARG A 83 14.36 -4.56 1.80
C ARG A 83 15.04 -3.34 1.18
N MET A 84 14.45 -2.16 1.29
CA MET A 84 15.10 -0.92 0.83
C MET A 84 16.41 -0.68 1.58
N GLN A 85 16.43 -0.86 2.90
CA GLN A 85 17.63 -0.75 3.72
C GLN A 85 18.69 -1.78 3.32
N GLU A 86 18.32 -3.06 3.21
CA GLU A 86 19.23 -4.14 2.79
C GLU A 86 19.85 -3.89 1.41
N LEU A 87 19.09 -3.29 0.49
CA LEU A 87 19.54 -2.95 -0.85
C LEU A 87 20.23 -1.58 -0.94
N ASN A 88 20.29 -0.81 0.14
CA ASN A 88 20.76 0.58 0.14
C ASN A 88 20.03 1.41 -0.95
N LEU A 89 18.69 1.39 -0.89
CA LEU A 89 17.80 2.22 -1.70
C LEU A 89 17.31 3.37 -0.84
N GLU A 90 17.75 4.59 -1.16
CA GLU A 90 17.40 5.77 -0.39
C GLU A 90 16.05 6.35 -0.84
N PRO A 91 15.23 6.89 0.09
CA PRO A 91 13.96 7.53 -0.27
C PRO A 91 14.13 8.70 -1.24
N SER A 92 15.27 9.41 -1.14
CA SER A 92 15.64 10.56 -1.97
C SER A 92 15.78 10.21 -3.45
N GLU A 93 16.02 8.93 -3.79
CA GLU A 93 16.12 8.46 -5.18
C GLU A 93 14.78 8.41 -5.91
N ARG A 94 13.66 8.49 -5.16
CA ARG A 94 12.29 8.49 -5.70
C ARG A 94 12.03 7.31 -6.66
N LYS A 95 12.43 6.10 -6.25
CA LYS A 95 12.17 4.84 -6.98
C LYS A 95 11.10 3.98 -6.33
N VAL A 96 10.93 4.09 -5.03
CA VAL A 96 9.92 3.35 -4.26
C VAL A 96 8.95 4.36 -3.65
N TYR A 97 7.67 4.15 -3.91
CA TYR A 97 6.58 5.01 -3.49
C TYR A 97 5.60 4.21 -2.64
N PHE A 98 5.05 4.81 -1.58
CA PHE A 98 4.01 4.16 -0.77
C PHE A 98 2.64 4.70 -1.17
N GLY A 99 1.72 3.81 -1.54
CA GLY A 99 0.37 4.17 -1.95
C GLY A 99 -0.67 3.67 -0.97
N GLN A 100 -1.52 4.55 -0.46
CA GLN A 100 -2.59 4.22 0.48
C GLN A 100 -3.87 4.92 0.08
N LEU A 101 -5.02 4.38 0.43
CA LEU A 101 -6.31 5.03 0.25
C LEU A 101 -6.47 6.17 1.26
N LEU A 102 -7.09 7.27 0.82
CA LEU A 102 -7.42 8.39 1.70
C LEU A 102 -8.40 7.94 2.80
N GLY A 103 -8.15 8.39 4.04
CA GLY A 103 -8.96 8.03 5.20
C GLY A 103 -8.66 6.66 5.81
N MET A 104 -7.52 6.05 5.44
CA MET A 104 -7.09 4.75 5.98
C MET A 104 -5.60 4.75 6.30
N CYS A 105 -5.26 4.21 7.48
CA CYS A 105 -3.90 3.91 7.93
C CYS A 105 -2.97 5.12 8.02
N ASP A 106 -3.47 6.25 8.54
CA ASP A 106 -2.64 7.46 8.68
C ASP A 106 -1.50 7.26 9.69
N GLN A 107 -1.68 6.34 10.65
CA GLN A 107 -0.61 5.87 11.55
C GLN A 107 0.59 5.26 10.83
N LEU A 108 0.44 4.82 9.57
CA LEU A 108 1.54 4.38 8.71
C LEU A 108 2.02 5.52 7.81
N SER A 109 1.09 6.29 7.24
CA SER A 109 1.41 7.36 6.28
C SER A 109 2.27 8.47 6.87
N PHE A 110 1.92 8.96 8.06
CA PHE A 110 2.61 10.11 8.64
C PHE A 110 4.05 9.80 9.04
N PRO A 111 4.36 8.70 9.75
CA PRO A 111 5.75 8.34 10.04
C PRO A 111 6.59 8.11 8.78
N LEU A 112 6.02 7.48 7.74
CA LEU A 112 6.70 7.31 6.44
C LEU A 112 7.05 8.67 5.82
N GLY A 113 6.08 9.59 5.77
CA GLY A 113 6.29 10.93 5.23
C GLY A 113 7.34 11.73 6.02
N GLN A 114 7.28 11.68 7.36
CA GLN A 114 8.27 12.31 8.24
C GLN A 114 9.68 11.74 8.06
N ALA A 115 9.79 10.45 7.76
CA ALA A 115 11.06 9.79 7.45
C ALA A 115 11.55 10.04 6.00
N GLY A 116 10.89 10.93 5.24
CA GLY A 116 11.31 11.34 3.89
C GLY A 116 10.86 10.39 2.78
N TYR A 117 10.04 9.37 3.07
CA TYR A 117 9.51 8.49 2.04
C TYR A 117 8.38 9.17 1.25
N PRO A 118 8.31 8.98 -0.08
CA PRO A 118 7.24 9.56 -0.87
C PRO A 118 5.96 8.74 -0.70
N VAL A 119 4.98 9.31 0.00
CA VAL A 119 3.68 8.70 0.32
C VAL A 119 2.55 9.38 -0.46
N TYR A 120 1.68 8.58 -1.07
CA TYR A 120 0.54 9.05 -1.88
C TYR A 120 -0.76 8.52 -1.31
N LYS A 121 -1.75 9.42 -1.19
CA LYS A 121 -3.12 9.08 -0.86
C LYS A 121 -3.99 9.02 -2.12
N TYR A 122 -4.54 7.85 -2.40
CA TYR A 122 -5.52 7.63 -3.46
C TYR A 122 -6.88 8.13 -2.99
N MET A 123 -7.37 9.16 -3.67
CA MET A 123 -8.63 9.83 -3.38
C MET A 123 -9.60 9.62 -4.55
N PRO A 124 -10.72 8.90 -4.37
CA PRO A 124 -11.81 8.94 -5.33
C PRO A 124 -12.41 10.35 -5.34
N TYR A 125 -12.70 10.89 -6.52
CA TYR A 125 -13.30 12.21 -6.68
C TYR A 125 -14.32 12.17 -7.82
N GLY A 126 -15.53 12.66 -7.56
CA GLY A 126 -16.63 12.69 -8.53
C GLY A 126 -18.00 12.73 -7.85
N PRO A 127 -19.08 12.86 -8.64
CA PRO A 127 -20.46 12.70 -8.17
C PRO A 127 -20.67 11.36 -7.43
N VAL A 128 -21.63 11.34 -6.50
CA VAL A 128 -21.89 10.15 -5.65
C VAL A 128 -22.16 8.92 -6.51
N ASP A 129 -23.00 9.05 -7.53
CA ASP A 129 -23.40 7.93 -8.39
C ASP A 129 -22.22 7.28 -9.10
N ASP A 130 -21.22 8.08 -9.51
CA ASP A 130 -20.02 7.60 -10.20
C ASP A 130 -19.05 6.87 -9.24
N VAL A 131 -19.05 7.24 -7.95
CA VAL A 131 -18.14 6.65 -6.95
C VAL A 131 -18.78 5.51 -6.14
N LEU A 132 -20.09 5.27 -6.27
CA LEU A 132 -20.80 4.19 -5.59
C LEU A 132 -20.13 2.80 -5.78
N PRO A 133 -19.70 2.39 -7.00
CA PRO A 133 -19.01 1.12 -7.18
C PRO A 133 -17.70 1.03 -6.39
N TYR A 134 -16.96 2.14 -6.28
CA TYR A 134 -15.74 2.22 -5.48
C TYR A 134 -16.05 2.06 -3.99
N LEU A 135 -17.06 2.78 -3.49
CA LEU A 135 -17.48 2.72 -2.09
C LEU A 135 -17.96 1.31 -1.69
N SER A 136 -18.70 0.63 -2.57
CA SER A 136 -19.14 -0.75 -2.34
C SER A 136 -17.95 -1.71 -2.18
N ARG A 137 -16.94 -1.62 -3.06
CA ARG A 137 -15.70 -2.41 -2.92
C ARG A 137 -14.94 -2.10 -1.64
N ARG A 138 -14.90 -0.82 -1.23
CA ARG A 138 -14.31 -0.42 0.04
C ARG A 138 -15.05 -0.98 1.23
N ALA A 139 -16.38 -1.02 1.20
CA ALA A 139 -17.16 -1.64 2.27
C ALA A 139 -16.87 -3.15 2.39
N GLN A 140 -16.73 -3.85 1.26
CA GLN A 140 -16.38 -5.28 1.24
C GLN A 140 -14.96 -5.54 1.74
N GLU A 141 -13.97 -4.78 1.28
CA GLU A 141 -12.58 -4.89 1.74
C GLU A 141 -12.46 -4.51 3.22
N ASN A 142 -13.09 -3.41 3.63
CA ASN A 142 -13.04 -2.93 5.00
C ASN A 142 -13.68 -3.90 5.98
N LYS A 143 -14.68 -4.71 5.58
CA LYS A 143 -15.16 -5.81 6.43
C LYS A 143 -14.03 -6.75 6.88
N SER A 144 -13.00 -6.96 6.05
CA SER A 144 -11.78 -7.71 6.42
C SER A 144 -10.70 -6.84 7.07
N VAL A 145 -10.68 -5.53 6.80
CA VAL A 145 -9.68 -4.55 7.31
C VAL A 145 -10.16 -3.81 8.59
N MET A 146 -11.36 -4.10 9.12
CA MET A 146 -11.96 -3.44 10.30
C MET A 146 -11.06 -3.47 11.55
N GLY A 147 -10.09 -4.39 11.63
CA GLY A 147 -9.08 -4.41 12.69
C GLY A 147 -8.16 -3.17 12.67
N GLY A 148 -7.78 -2.67 11.49
CA GLY A 148 -6.86 -1.54 11.35
C GLY A 148 -7.44 -0.22 11.85
N SER A 149 -8.74 0.00 11.66
CA SER A 149 -9.44 1.20 12.15
C SER A 149 -9.52 1.25 13.69
N ARG A 150 -9.69 0.10 14.35
CA ARG A 150 -9.67 0.03 15.83
C ARG A 150 -8.30 0.34 16.42
N LEU A 151 -7.24 -0.12 15.77
CA LEU A 151 -5.86 0.18 16.17
C LEU A 151 -5.58 1.69 16.04
N GLU A 152 -5.96 2.29 14.91
CA GLU A 152 -5.82 3.72 14.67
C GLU A 152 -6.55 4.56 15.74
N GLN A 153 -7.81 4.24 16.04
CA GLN A 153 -8.55 4.89 17.12
C GLN A 153 -7.85 4.76 18.48
N THR A 154 -7.29 3.58 18.77
CA THR A 154 -6.56 3.33 20.02
C THR A 154 -5.29 4.18 20.11
N LEU A 155 -4.55 4.30 19.01
CA LEU A 155 -3.34 5.13 18.91
C LEU A 155 -3.66 6.62 19.05
N LEU A 156 -4.71 7.10 18.38
CA LEU A 156 -5.18 8.49 18.49
C LEU A 156 -5.63 8.82 19.92
N TRP A 157 -6.35 7.92 20.56
CA TRP A 157 -6.77 8.09 21.95
C TRP A 157 -5.59 8.12 22.92
N LYS A 158 -4.59 7.26 22.70
CA LYS A 158 -3.34 7.25 23.47
C LYS A 158 -2.59 8.58 23.32
N GLU A 159 -2.46 9.08 22.10
CA GLU A 159 -1.80 10.36 21.83
C GLU A 159 -2.56 11.55 22.43
N MET A 160 -3.90 11.55 22.33
CA MET A 160 -4.74 12.59 22.93
C MET A 160 -4.57 12.65 24.45
N LYS A 161 -4.60 11.48 25.12
CA LYS A 161 -4.33 11.38 26.57
C LYS A 161 -2.94 11.91 26.93
N ARG A 162 -1.91 11.55 26.15
CA ARG A 162 -0.54 12.01 26.35
C ARG A 162 -0.45 13.54 26.29
N ARG A 163 -1.07 14.16 25.27
CA ARG A 163 -1.08 15.64 25.10
C ARG A 163 -1.77 16.35 26.25
N ILE A 164 -2.92 15.83 26.71
CA ILE A 164 -3.65 16.41 27.84
C ILE A 164 -2.81 16.33 29.12
N LEU A 165 -2.21 15.17 29.38
CA LEU A 165 -1.40 14.95 30.59
C LEU A 165 -0.15 15.83 30.61
N ASN A 166 0.50 16.01 29.45
CA ASN A 166 1.73 16.78 29.31
C ASN A 166 1.52 18.27 29.03
N ARG A 167 0.26 18.73 28.91
CA ARG A 167 -0.12 20.10 28.49
C ARG A 167 0.42 20.51 27.11
N GLU A 168 0.71 19.53 26.25
CA GLU A 168 1.17 19.71 24.86
C GLU A 168 -0.02 19.72 23.89
N VAL A 169 -0.98 20.62 24.10
CA VAL A 169 -2.22 20.65 23.31
C VAL A 169 -1.96 21.00 21.85
N PHE A 170 -0.97 21.88 21.61
CA PHE A 170 -0.57 22.31 20.28
C PHE A 170 0.72 21.60 19.86
N TYR A 171 0.70 20.94 18.71
CA TYR A 171 1.87 20.33 18.10
C TYR A 171 2.40 21.24 16.99
N GLN A 172 3.69 21.56 17.03
CA GLN A 172 4.40 22.15 15.90
C GLN A 172 5.17 21.03 15.18
N PRO A 173 4.83 20.73 13.91
CA PRO A 173 5.59 19.78 13.12
C PRO A 173 7.02 20.26 12.93
N VAL A 174 7.99 19.35 13.11
CA VAL A 174 9.37 19.57 12.66
C VAL A 174 9.37 19.22 11.17
N TYR A 175 9.60 20.22 10.32
CA TYR A 175 9.72 20.08 8.86
C TYR A 175 11.17 19.89 8.46
#